data_AF-X1D2Z4-F1
#
_entry.id   AF-X1D2Z4-F1
#
_cell.length_a   1.000
_cell.length_b   1.000
_cell.length_c   1.000
_cell.angle_alpha   90.00
_cell.angle_beta   90.00
_cell.angle_gamma   90.00
#
_symmetry.space_group_name_H-M   'P 1'
#
loop_
_entity.id
_entity.type
_entity.pdbx_description
1 polymer ?
#
loop_
_entity_poly.entity_id
_entity_poly.type
_entity_poly.pdbx_seq_one_letter_code
_entity_poly.pdbx_strand_id
1 'polypeptide(L)'
;CYGSELEAVNEFIQYMLTEEVQIDWTSNTDTFPVLENIDRNEKVRNDDIVYGAFQQAKLCRGKPHEELIRVIRDAIRDNVKNVISGDMLPGDAALKIQEDALRLRSGAISVEEAAEVEETEEAVDAEEIE
;
A
#
# COMPACT_ATOMS: atom_id res chain seq x y z
N CYS A 1 -19.08 -29.36 5.20
CA CYS A 1 -20.05 -28.69 4.32
C CYS A 1 -20.70 -27.59 5.12
N TYR A 2 -20.52 -26.32 4.76
CA TYR A 2 -20.96 -25.18 5.58
C TYR A 2 -22.48 -24.89 5.49
N GLY A 3 -23.24 -25.70 4.74
CA GLY A 3 -24.70 -25.82 4.86
C GLY A 3 -25.52 -24.52 4.79
N SER A 4 -26.61 -24.49 5.54
CA SER A 4 -27.52 -23.35 5.72
C SER A 4 -26.83 -22.11 6.30
N GLU A 5 -25.77 -22.32 7.08
CA GLU A 5 -25.02 -21.27 7.74
C GLU A 5 -24.24 -20.43 6.73
N LEU A 6 -23.64 -21.07 5.73
CA LEU A 6 -22.97 -20.37 4.63
C LEU A 6 -23.96 -19.59 3.77
N GLU A 7 -25.14 -20.14 3.52
CA GLU A 7 -26.20 -19.46 2.77
C GLU A 7 -26.65 -18.19 3.49
N ALA A 8 -26.94 -18.29 4.79
CA ALA A 8 -27.31 -17.13 5.61
C ALA A 8 -26.20 -16.06 5.67
N VAL A 9 -24.93 -16.47 5.77
CA VAL A 9 -23.79 -15.54 5.74
C VAL A 9 -23.68 -14.84 4.39
N ASN A 10 -23.87 -15.56 3.29
CA ASN A 10 -23.85 -14.96 1.95
C ASN A 10 -24.98 -13.95 1.77
N GLU A 11 -26.21 -14.29 2.19
CA GLU A 11 -27.35 -13.37 2.13
C GLU A 11 -27.08 -12.10 2.97
N PHE A 12 -26.51 -12.25 4.16
CA PHE A 12 -26.14 -11.12 5.00
C PHE A 12 -25.08 -10.24 4.34
N ILE A 13 -24.03 -10.81 3.75
CA ILE A 13 -22.99 -10.05 3.04
C ILE A 13 -23.61 -9.30 1.86
N GLN A 14 -24.49 -9.93 1.09
CA GLN A 14 -25.19 -9.28 -0.02
C GLN A 14 -26.06 -8.11 0.46
N TYR A 15 -26.78 -8.29 1.58
CA TYR A 15 -27.54 -7.21 2.21
C TYR A 15 -26.64 -6.03 2.64
N MET A 16 -25.50 -6.31 3.28
CA MET A 16 -24.53 -5.29 3.69
C MET A 16 -23.91 -4.53 2.52
N LEU A 17 -23.89 -5.13 1.33
CA LEU A 17 -23.41 -4.53 0.08
C LEU A 17 -24.52 -3.89 -0.76
N THR A 18 -25.72 -3.72 -0.22
CA THR A 18 -26.76 -2.92 -0.87
C THR A 18 -26.41 -1.43 -0.84
N GLU A 19 -26.88 -0.68 -1.83
CA GLU A 19 -26.62 0.76 -1.93
C GLU A 19 -27.12 1.52 -0.69
N GLU A 20 -28.33 1.20 -0.21
CA GLU A 20 -28.92 1.80 0.99
C GLU A 20 -28.02 1.64 2.21
N VAL A 21 -27.60 0.40 2.52
CA VAL A 21 -26.75 0.12 3.68
C VAL A 21 -25.39 0.78 3.54
N GLN A 22 -24.79 0.78 2.34
CA GLN A 22 -23.48 1.40 2.11
C GLN A 22 -23.51 2.92 2.26
N ILE A 23 -24.57 3.57 1.79
CA ILE A 23 -24.78 5.02 1.96
C ILE A 23 -24.95 5.35 3.43
N ASP A 24 -25.84 4.63 4.13
CA ASP A 24 -26.09 4.91 5.54
C ASP A 24 -24.86 4.60 6.39
N TRP A 25 -24.12 3.54 6.09
CA TRP A 25 -22.86 3.23 6.75
C TRP A 25 -21.82 4.33 6.54
N THR A 26 -21.60 4.76 5.30
CA THR A 26 -20.67 5.84 4.94
C THR A 26 -21.08 7.18 5.58
N SER A 27 -22.37 7.47 5.66
CA SER A 27 -22.88 8.73 6.23
C SER A 27 -22.72 8.80 7.75
N ASN A 28 -22.64 7.63 8.41
CA ASN A 28 -22.58 7.52 9.87
C ASN A 28 -21.20 7.10 10.41
N THR A 29 -20.22 6.84 9.53
CA THR A 29 -18.89 6.38 9.90
C THR A 29 -17.83 7.05 9.04
N ASP A 30 -16.59 7.13 9.52
CA ASP A 30 -15.45 7.64 8.73
C ASP A 30 -14.93 6.57 7.75
N THR A 31 -15.81 6.00 6.95
CA THR A 31 -15.47 4.98 5.95
C THR A 31 -15.80 5.46 4.54
N PHE A 32 -15.20 4.81 3.53
CA PHE A 32 -15.45 5.14 2.13
C PHE A 32 -16.32 4.08 1.47
N PRO A 33 -17.19 4.48 0.53
CA PRO A 33 -18.09 3.54 -0.10
C PRO A 33 -17.34 2.65 -1.10
N VAL A 34 -17.73 1.38 -1.19
CA VAL A 34 -17.03 0.38 -2.02
C VAL A 34 -17.77 0.03 -3.33
N LEU A 35 -19.04 0.42 -3.46
CA LEU A 35 -19.84 0.10 -4.63
C LEU A 35 -19.44 0.97 -5.83
N GLU A 36 -19.17 0.32 -6.96
CA GLU A 36 -18.58 0.95 -8.16
C GLU A 36 -19.37 2.14 -8.71
N ASN A 37 -20.70 2.12 -8.57
CA ASN A 37 -21.61 3.12 -9.14
C ASN A 37 -22.29 4.01 -8.07
N ILE A 38 -21.77 4.04 -6.84
CA ILE A 38 -22.40 4.77 -5.73
C ILE A 38 -22.31 6.29 -5.87
N ASP A 39 -21.42 6.79 -6.73
CA ASP A 39 -21.28 8.21 -7.07
C ASP A 39 -22.46 8.79 -7.85
N ARG A 40 -23.39 7.94 -8.30
CA ARG A 40 -24.68 8.40 -8.84
C ARG A 40 -25.61 8.90 -7.74
N ASN A 41 -25.38 8.50 -6.49
CA ASN A 41 -26.18 8.91 -5.37
C ASN A 41 -25.85 10.35 -4.96
N GLU A 42 -26.89 11.18 -4.77
CA GLU A 42 -26.74 12.58 -4.42
C GLU A 42 -26.05 12.79 -3.07
N LYS A 43 -26.26 11.90 -2.09
CA LYS A 43 -25.62 12.02 -0.77
C LYS A 43 -24.10 11.88 -0.89
N VAL A 44 -23.63 10.97 -1.72
CA VAL A 44 -22.19 10.77 -1.98
C VAL A 44 -21.64 11.93 -2.81
N ARG A 45 -22.36 12.32 -3.87
CA ARG A 45 -21.90 13.35 -4.81
C ARG A 45 -21.85 14.77 -4.22
N ASN A 46 -22.72 15.07 -3.26
CA ASN A 46 -22.79 16.37 -2.60
C ASN A 46 -21.83 16.50 -1.42
N ASP A 47 -21.19 15.42 -0.99
CA ASP A 47 -20.11 15.45 -0.01
C ASP A 47 -18.76 15.47 -0.74
N ASP A 48 -18.12 16.64 -0.78
CA ASP A 48 -16.86 16.84 -1.51
C ASP A 48 -15.73 15.94 -1.01
N ILE A 49 -15.70 15.61 0.29
CA ILE A 49 -14.65 14.77 0.89
C ILE A 49 -14.85 13.32 0.45
N VAL A 50 -16.07 12.80 0.64
CA VAL A 50 -16.39 11.42 0.27
C VAL A 50 -16.30 11.23 -1.23
N TYR A 51 -16.86 12.16 -2.02
CA TYR A 51 -16.79 12.12 -3.47
C TYR A 51 -15.35 12.20 -3.97
N GLY A 52 -14.55 13.13 -3.45
CA GLY A 52 -13.14 13.27 -3.82
C GLY A 52 -12.33 12.00 -3.52
N ALA A 53 -12.51 11.42 -2.33
CA ALA A 53 -11.84 10.18 -1.95
C ALA A 53 -12.28 8.99 -2.83
N PHE A 54 -13.57 8.88 -3.15
CA PHE A 54 -14.08 7.85 -4.05
C PHE A 54 -13.52 7.97 -5.47
N GLN A 55 -13.46 9.19 -6.01
CA GLN A 55 -12.87 9.44 -7.33
C GLN A 55 -11.37 9.15 -7.36
N GLN A 56 -10.65 9.46 -6.28
CA GLN A 56 -9.24 9.09 -6.12
C GLN A 56 -9.06 7.57 -6.07
N ALA A 57 -9.93 6.85 -5.34
CA ALA A 57 -9.89 5.40 -5.24
C ALA A 57 -10.04 4.71 -6.61
N LYS A 58 -10.83 5.26 -7.53
CA LYS A 58 -10.96 4.77 -8.92
C LYS A 58 -9.66 4.85 -9.73
N LEU A 59 -8.75 5.76 -9.38
CA LEU A 59 -7.44 5.92 -10.04
C LEU A 59 -6.36 5.07 -9.35
N CYS A 60 -6.53 4.81 -8.06
CA CYS A 60 -5.60 4.01 -7.28
C CYS A 60 -5.66 2.53 -7.67
N ARG A 61 -4.57 1.81 -7.41
CA ARG A 61 -4.54 0.35 -7.50
C ARG A 61 -4.66 -0.26 -6.11
N GLY A 62 -5.30 -1.42 -6.05
CA GLY A 62 -5.37 -2.21 -4.83
C GLY A 62 -3.98 -2.50 -4.26
N LYS A 63 -3.91 -2.52 -2.93
CA LYS A 63 -2.67 -2.83 -2.20
C LYS A 63 -2.21 -4.26 -2.55
N PRO A 64 -0.92 -4.48 -2.88
CA PRO A 64 -0.37 -5.82 -3.05
C PRO A 64 -0.49 -6.68 -1.79
N HIS A 65 -0.28 -7.99 -1.94
CA HIS A 65 -0.26 -8.95 -0.84
C HIS A 65 0.66 -8.50 0.32
N GLU A 66 0.27 -8.79 1.56
CA GLU A 66 0.87 -8.21 2.77
C GLU A 66 2.38 -8.47 2.90
N GLU A 67 2.83 -9.67 2.57
CA GLU A 67 4.25 -10.01 2.63
C GLU A 67 5.08 -9.24 1.60
N LEU A 68 4.55 -9.07 0.39
CA LEU A 68 5.23 -8.34 -0.69
C LEU A 68 5.36 -6.86 -0.35
N ILE A 69 4.30 -6.27 0.22
CA ILE A 69 4.35 -4.84 0.56
C ILE A 69 5.29 -4.56 1.74
N ARG A 70 5.50 -5.52 2.66
CA ARG A 70 6.49 -5.36 3.73
C ARG A 70 7.88 -5.20 3.13
N VAL A 71 8.27 -6.14 2.27
CA VAL A 71 9.56 -6.12 1.56
C VAL A 71 9.75 -4.83 0.76
N ILE A 72 8.74 -4.43 -0.02
CA ILE A 72 8.80 -3.20 -0.83
C ILE A 72 8.93 -1.97 0.07
N ARG A 73 8.20 -1.91 1.19
CA ARG A 73 8.22 -0.75 2.09
C ARG A 73 9.59 -0.58 2.75
N ASP A 74 10.20 -1.68 3.18
CA ASP A 74 11.51 -1.62 3.83
C ASP A 74 12.57 -1.16 2.81
N ALA A 75 12.61 -1.76 1.61
CA ALA A 75 13.50 -1.30 0.53
C ALA A 75 13.29 0.17 0.15
N ILE A 76 12.05 0.65 0.07
CA ILE A 76 11.76 2.07 -0.24
C ILE A 76 12.21 2.99 0.90
N ARG A 77 11.98 2.61 2.16
CA ARG A 77 12.19 3.49 3.31
C ARG A 77 13.63 4.01 3.36
N ASP A 78 14.60 3.12 3.18
CA ASP A 78 16.01 3.46 3.40
C ASP A 78 16.57 4.22 2.20
N ASN A 79 16.32 3.74 0.99
CA ASN A 79 16.74 4.43 -0.23
C ASN A 79 16.10 5.81 -0.41
N VAL A 80 14.85 6.02 0.02
CA VAL A 80 14.22 7.36 -0.03
C VAL A 80 14.85 8.32 0.98
N LYS A 81 15.32 7.85 2.14
CA LYS A 81 16.05 8.72 3.08
C LYS A 81 17.33 9.25 2.43
N ASN A 82 18.08 8.39 1.76
CA ASN A 82 19.35 8.73 1.12
C ASN A 82 19.14 9.74 -0.04
N VAL A 83 18.02 9.66 -0.75
CA VAL A 83 17.64 10.68 -1.75
C VAL A 83 17.28 12.01 -1.10
N ILE A 84 16.57 11.99 0.04
CA ILE A 84 16.15 13.21 0.74
C ILE A 84 17.34 13.92 1.40
N SER A 85 18.30 13.17 1.94
CA SER A 85 19.53 13.73 2.53
C SER A 85 20.51 14.26 1.48
N GLY A 86 20.36 13.83 0.22
CA GLY A 86 21.21 14.24 -0.90
C GLY A 86 22.41 13.32 -1.12
N ASP A 87 22.45 12.20 -0.41
CA ASP A 87 23.54 11.22 -0.49
C ASP A 87 23.40 10.30 -1.73
N MET A 88 22.20 10.25 -2.33
CA MET A 88 21.94 9.40 -3.51
C MET A 88 21.07 10.12 -4.55
N LEU A 89 21.37 9.92 -5.83
CA LEU A 89 20.52 10.42 -6.91
C LEU A 89 19.23 9.58 -7.02
N PRO A 90 18.09 10.19 -7.41
CA PRO A 90 16.82 9.46 -7.55
C PRO A 90 16.87 8.26 -8.51
N GLY A 91 17.72 8.33 -9.54
CA GLY A 91 17.90 7.24 -10.51
C GLY A 91 18.56 6.01 -9.88
N ASP A 92 19.61 6.22 -9.08
CA ASP A 92 20.38 5.16 -8.44
C ASP A 92 19.58 4.53 -7.30
N ALA A 93 18.86 5.35 -6.53
CA ALA A 93 17.93 4.86 -5.51
C ALA A 93 16.82 3.97 -6.09
N ALA A 94 16.30 4.30 -7.28
CA ALA A 94 15.28 3.48 -7.93
C ALA A 94 15.80 2.09 -8.34
N LEU A 95 17.09 1.97 -8.68
CA LEU A 95 17.73 0.69 -8.96
C LEU A 95 17.97 -0.08 -7.66
N LYS A 96 18.54 0.57 -6.65
CA LYS A 96 18.83 -0.06 -5.35
C LYS A 96 17.56 -0.60 -4.67
N ILE A 97 16.45 0.15 -4.70
CA ILE A 97 15.12 -0.31 -4.24
C ILE A 97 14.71 -1.63 -4.90
N GLN A 98 14.94 -1.78 -6.22
CA GLN A 98 14.55 -2.98 -6.94
C GLN A 98 15.42 -4.18 -6.54
N GLU A 99 16.73 -3.97 -6.40
CA GLU A 99 17.65 -5.01 -5.97
C GLU A 99 17.37 -5.45 -4.53
N ASP A 100 17.19 -4.51 -3.61
CA ASP A 100 16.90 -4.78 -2.19
C ASP A 100 15.58 -5.50 -2.05
N ALA A 101 14.55 -5.08 -2.78
CA ALA A 101 13.26 -5.78 -2.78
C ALA A 101 13.38 -7.22 -3.30
N LEU A 102 14.25 -7.49 -4.28
CA LEU A 102 14.50 -8.85 -4.77
C LEU A 102 15.28 -9.70 -3.77
N ARG A 103 16.30 -9.12 -3.11
CA ARG A 103 17.12 -9.78 -2.08
C ARG A 103 16.31 -10.13 -0.84
N LEU A 104 15.51 -9.19 -0.33
CA LEU A 104 14.63 -9.40 0.82
C LEU A 104 13.53 -10.43 0.52
N ARG A 105 13.01 -10.46 -0.72
CA ARG A 105 12.01 -11.46 -1.13
C ARG A 105 12.59 -12.87 -1.24
N SER A 106 13.84 -13.01 -1.70
CA SER A 106 14.49 -14.32 -1.85
C SER A 106 14.99 -14.89 -0.51
N GLY A 107 15.00 -14.08 0.56
CA GLY A 107 15.55 -14.46 1.86
C GLY A 107 17.08 -14.60 1.82
N ALA A 108 17.74 -14.03 0.81
CA ALA A 108 19.19 -14.09 0.66
C ALA A 108 19.94 -13.27 1.72
N ILE A 109 19.24 -12.32 2.37
CA ILE A 109 19.79 -11.44 3.41
C ILE A 109 18.67 -11.19 4.43
N SER A 110 18.99 -11.22 5.72
CA SER A 110 18.08 -10.76 6.77
C SER A 110 17.95 -9.24 6.77
N VAL A 111 16.88 -8.70 7.38
CA VAL A 111 16.68 -7.23 7.46
C VAL A 111 17.85 -6.54 8.19
N GLU A 112 18.50 -7.26 9.11
CA GLU A 112 19.64 -6.79 9.90
C GLU A 112 20.93 -6.78 9.07
N GLU A 113 21.18 -7.83 8.29
CA GLU A 113 22.35 -7.90 7.40
C GLU A 113 22.26 -6.91 6.22
N ALA A 114 21.04 -6.53 5.79
CA ALA A 114 20.86 -5.49 4.77
C ALA A 114 21.31 -4.10 5.27
N ALA A 115 21.19 -3.84 6.58
CA ALA A 115 21.67 -2.62 7.21
C ALA A 115 23.21 -2.62 7.41
N GLU A 116 23.82 -3.78 7.68
CA GLU A 116 25.28 -3.89 7.87
C GLU A 116 26.08 -3.80 6.55
N VAL A 117 25.52 -4.29 5.44
CA VAL A 117 26.18 -4.18 4.12
C VAL A 117 26.34 -2.71 3.70
N GLU A 118 25.42 -1.83 4.13
CA GLU A 118 25.47 -0.40 3.85
C GLU A 118 26.63 0.32 4.57
N GLU A 119 26.91 -0.01 5.84
CA GLU A 119 28.07 0.53 6.57
C GLU A 119 29.40 0.12 5.90
N THR A 120 29.44 -1.07 5.29
CA THR A 120 30.63 -1.53 4.57
C THR A 120 30.78 -0.92 3.17
N GLU A 121 29.69 -0.63 2.45
CA GLU A 121 29.76 0.05 1.15
C GLU A 121 30.13 1.54 1.32
N GLU A 122 29.57 2.24 2.31
CA GLU A 122 29.97 3.62 2.64
C GLU A 122 31.46 3.72 3.04
N ALA A 123 31.99 2.74 3.77
CA ALA A 123 33.40 2.71 4.17
C ALA A 123 34.34 2.49 2.98
N VAL A 124 33.92 1.71 1.97
CA VAL A 124 34.73 1.45 0.77
C VAL A 124 34.74 2.65 -0.18
N ASP A 125 33.60 3.32 -0.37
CA ASP A 125 33.53 4.55 -1.18
C ASP A 125 34.29 5.72 -0.54
N ALA A 126 34.44 5.75 0.79
CA ALA A 126 35.24 6.75 1.49
C ALA A 126 36.77 6.53 1.36
N GLU A 127 37.23 5.27 1.23
CA GLU A 127 38.66 4.94 1.05
C GLU A 127 39.16 5.15 -0.40
N GLU A 128 38.29 5.13 -1.41
CA GLU A 128 38.68 5.38 -2.81
C GLU A 128 38.88 6.89 -3.14
N ILE A 129 38.68 7.81 -2.19
CA ILE A 129 38.79 9.26 -2.38
C ILE A 129 40.08 9.86 -1.73
N GLU A 130 40.98 9.06 -1.15
CA GLU A 130 42.30 9.52 -0.67
C GLU A 130 43.43 9.50 -1.72
#